data_AF-A0A7K5NHL8-F1
#
_entry.id   AF-A0A7K5NHL8-F1
#
_cell.length_a   1.000
_cell.length_b   1.000
_cell.length_c   1.000
_cell.angle_alpha   90.00
_cell.angle_beta   90.00
_cell.angle_gamma   90.00
#
_symmetry.space_group_name_H-M   'P 1'
#
loop_
_entity.id
_entity.type
_entity.pdbx_description
1 polymer ?
#
loop_
_entity_poly.entity_id
_entity_poly.type
_entity_poly.pdbx_seq_one_letter_code
_entity_poly.pdbx_strand_id
1 'polypeptide(L)'
;MAASSRAQVLRLYRALLRESQRFSSYNYRTYAIRRIRDAFRENKSIKDSEKIEELVNKAKANLEVIRRQVCLFLLLYLGVAHSSVNCLMPL
;
A
#
# COMPACT_ATOMS: atom_id res chain seq x y z
N MET A 1 -18.58 19.47 -0.87
CA MET A 1 -17.49 18.55 -1.28
C MET A 1 -17.97 17.77 -2.50
N ALA A 2 -17.11 17.55 -3.51
CA ALA A 2 -17.50 16.84 -4.73
C ALA A 2 -17.51 15.33 -4.46
N ALA A 3 -18.64 14.66 -4.73
CA ALA A 3 -18.77 13.22 -4.53
C ALA A 3 -17.66 12.45 -5.27
N SER A 4 -16.99 11.54 -4.56
CA SER A 4 -15.94 10.71 -5.16
C SER A 4 -16.53 9.82 -6.25
N SER A 5 -16.08 10.00 -7.50
CA SER A 5 -16.64 9.25 -8.62
C SER A 5 -16.18 7.79 -8.59
N ARG A 6 -17.01 6.88 -9.12
CA ARG A 6 -16.67 5.45 -9.27
C ARG A 6 -15.30 5.25 -9.95
N ALA A 7 -14.98 6.08 -10.94
CA ALA A 7 -13.70 6.04 -11.64
C ALA A 7 -12.51 6.37 -10.71
N GLN A 8 -12.66 7.37 -9.83
CA GLN A 8 -11.62 7.73 -8.84
C GLN A 8 -11.38 6.60 -7.85
N VAL A 9 -12.45 5.98 -7.33
CA VAL A 9 -12.36 4.82 -6.41
C VAL A 9 -11.60 3.67 -7.06
N LEU A 10 -11.93 3.34 -8.31
CA LEU A 10 -11.25 2.26 -9.05
C LEU A 10 -9.79 2.59 -9.41
N ARG A 11 -9.47 3.86 -9.66
CA ARG A 11 -8.07 4.29 -9.85
C ARG A 11 -7.27 4.14 -8.56
N LEU A 12 -7.85 4.54 -7.43
CA LEU A 12 -7.23 4.43 -6.10
C LEU A 12 -7.01 2.98 -5.71
N TYR A 13 -8.01 2.12 -5.93
CA TYR A 13 -7.90 0.68 -5.71
C TYR A 13 -6.70 0.07 -6.47
N ARG A 14 -6.59 0.37 -7.77
CA ARG A 14 -5.46 -0.11 -8.58
C ARG A 14 -4.12 0.45 -8.12
N ALA A 15 -4.08 1.70 -7.68
CA ALA A 15 -2.86 2.29 -7.15
C ALA A 15 -2.39 1.60 -5.86
N LEU A 16 -3.31 1.35 -4.92
CA LEU A 16 -3.03 0.62 -3.68
C LEU A 16 -2.48 -0.79 -3.95
N LEU A 17 -3.10 -1.52 -4.89
CA LEU A 17 -2.60 -2.85 -5.26
C LEU A 17 -1.21 -2.79 -5.90
N ARG A 18 -0.96 -1.85 -6.81
CA ARG A 18 0.35 -1.70 -7.46
C ARG A 18 1.46 -1.36 -6.47
N GLU A 19 1.24 -0.41 -5.56
CA GLU A 19 2.25 -0.07 -4.56
C GLU A 19 2.49 -1.23 -3.57
N SER A 20 1.44 -1.96 -3.20
CA SER A 20 1.56 -3.12 -2.31
C SER A 20 2.40 -4.26 -2.93
N GLN A 21 2.44 -4.38 -4.26
CA GLN A 21 3.31 -5.37 -4.92
C GLN A 21 4.80 -5.07 -4.74
N ARG A 22 5.17 -3.83 -4.42
CA ARG A 22 6.57 -3.40 -4.27
C ARG A 22 7.18 -3.77 -2.93
N PHE A 23 6.39 -4.31 -1.98
CA PHE A 23 6.96 -4.87 -0.76
C PHE A 23 7.86 -6.06 -1.09
N SER A 24 9.13 -5.99 -0.66
CA SER A 24 10.11 -7.06 -0.86
C SER A 24 9.69 -8.35 -0.15
N SER A 25 9.27 -8.24 1.11
CA SER A 25 8.78 -9.37 1.90
C SER A 25 7.41 -9.88 1.43
N TYR A 26 7.34 -11.19 1.18
CA TYR A 26 6.13 -11.89 0.74
C TYR A 26 4.95 -11.73 1.73
N ASN A 27 5.22 -11.84 3.04
CA ASN A 27 4.19 -11.76 4.07
C ASN A 27 3.49 -10.39 4.07
N TYR A 28 4.27 -9.30 4.01
CA TYR A 28 3.72 -7.94 3.93
C TYR A 28 2.97 -7.70 2.62
N ARG A 29 3.52 -8.15 1.48
CA ARG A 29 2.89 -8.02 0.16
C ARG A 29 1.52 -8.70 0.14
N THR A 30 1.45 -9.96 0.53
CA THR A 30 0.20 -10.73 0.54
C THR A 30 -0.81 -10.19 1.54
N TYR A 31 -0.37 -9.82 2.75
CA TYR A 31 -1.24 -9.20 3.76
C TYR A 31 -1.85 -7.89 3.25
N ALA A 32 -1.04 -6.97 2.71
CA ALA A 32 -1.52 -5.70 2.18
C ALA A 32 -2.55 -5.90 1.07
N ILE A 33 -2.25 -6.78 0.10
CA ILE A 33 -3.15 -7.09 -1.02
C ILE A 33 -4.48 -7.68 -0.51
N ARG A 34 -4.44 -8.63 0.44
CA ARG A 34 -5.65 -9.21 1.03
C ARG A 34 -6.46 -8.14 1.73
N ARG A 35 -5.83 -7.36 2.63
CA ARG A 35 -6.52 -6.32 3.41
C ARG A 35 -7.17 -5.26 2.53
N ILE A 36 -6.52 -4.84 1.44
CA ILE A 36 -7.06 -3.90 0.46
C ILE A 36 -8.28 -4.53 -0.25
N ARG A 37 -8.18 -5.77 -0.70
CA ARG A 37 -9.31 -6.47 -1.36
C ARG A 37 -10.51 -6.59 -0.45
N ASP A 38 -10.28 -7.01 0.79
CA ASP A 38 -11.33 -7.23 1.78
C ASP A 38 -12.02 -5.90 2.12
N ALA A 39 -11.25 -4.84 2.40
CA ALA A 39 -11.81 -3.52 2.67
C ALA A 39 -12.68 -2.97 1.52
N PHE A 40 -12.25 -3.10 0.27
CA PHE A 40 -13.04 -2.63 -0.88
C PHE A 40 -14.28 -3.51 -1.13
N ARG A 41 -14.22 -4.80 -0.79
CA ARG A 41 -15.37 -5.71 -0.90
C ARG A 41 -16.41 -5.43 0.19
N GLU A 42 -15.96 -5.27 1.44
CA GLU A 42 -16.80 -4.92 2.61
C GLU A 42 -17.59 -3.62 2.37
N ASN A 43 -16.98 -2.63 1.73
CA ASN A 43 -17.58 -1.31 1.52
C ASN A 43 -18.31 -1.16 0.16
N LYS A 44 -18.43 -2.22 -0.64
CA LYS A 44 -18.98 -2.18 -2.02
C LYS A 44 -20.43 -1.68 -2.09
N SER A 45 -21.23 -1.97 -1.08
CA SER A 45 -22.68 -1.68 -1.05
C SER A 45 -23.05 -0.35 -0.39
N ILE A 46 -22.06 0.41 0.10
CA ILE A 46 -22.30 1.73 0.71
C ILE A 46 -22.78 2.69 -0.37
N LYS A 47 -23.88 3.40 -0.10
CA LYS A 47 -24.48 4.41 -0.99
C LYS A 47 -24.38 5.84 -0.44
N ASP A 48 -24.05 5.97 0.84
CA ASP A 48 -23.88 7.25 1.51
C ASP A 48 -22.62 7.96 0.98
N SER A 49 -22.82 9.14 0.39
CA SER A 49 -21.76 9.91 -0.26
C SER A 49 -20.71 10.42 0.74
N GLU A 50 -21.11 10.81 1.96
CA GLU A 50 -20.17 11.33 2.96
C GLU A 50 -19.26 10.19 3.44
N LYS A 51 -19.86 9.04 3.75
CA LYS A 51 -19.11 7.84 4.14
C LYS A 51 -18.18 7.34 3.04
N ILE A 52 -18.58 7.43 1.77
CA ILE A 52 -17.70 7.09 0.64
C ILE A 52 -16.50 8.04 0.61
N GLU A 53 -16.72 9.34 0.80
CA GLU A 53 -15.64 10.33 0.79
C GLU A 53 -14.65 10.10 1.93
N GLU A 54 -15.13 9.82 3.14
CA GLU A 54 -14.29 9.46 4.30
C GLU A 54 -13.42 8.23 3.99
N LEU A 55 -14.01 7.17 3.45
CA LEU A 55 -13.30 5.94 3.10
C LEU A 55 -12.27 6.18 1.99
N VAL A 56 -12.59 7.03 1.00
CA VAL A 56 -11.64 7.43 -0.05
C VAL A 56 -10.47 8.21 0.54
N ASN A 57 -10.71 9.14 1.45
CA ASN A 57 -9.65 9.90 2.10
C ASN A 57 -8.77 9.01 2.98
N LYS A 58 -9.36 8.07 3.72
CA LYS A 58 -8.63 7.03 4.45
C LYS A 58 -7.77 6.17 3.51
N ALA A 59 -8.31 5.78 2.37
CA ALA A 59 -7.57 4.99 1.37
C ALA A 59 -6.41 5.78 0.74
N LYS A 60 -6.55 7.10 0.52
CA LYS A 60 -5.45 7.98 0.08
C LYS A 60 -4.34 8.05 1.13
N ALA A 61 -4.69 8.27 2.40
CA ALA A 61 -3.71 8.28 3.50
C ALA A 61 -2.96 6.93 3.58
N ASN A 62 -3.67 5.82 3.47
CA ASN A 62 -3.05 4.49 3.45
C ASN A 62 -2.10 4.30 2.25
N LEU A 63 -2.41 4.86 1.08
CA LEU A 63 -1.52 4.80 -0.08
C LEU A 63 -0.18 5.50 0.19
N GLU A 64 -0.20 6.64 0.87
CA GLU A 64 1.02 7.35 1.27
C GLU A 64 1.84 6.54 2.27
N VAL A 65 1.17 5.91 3.24
CA VAL A 65 1.84 5.03 4.21
C VAL A 65 2.52 3.86 3.49
N ILE A 66 1.83 3.18 2.57
CA ILE A 66 2.41 2.07 1.81
C ILE A 66 3.63 2.54 1.02
N ARG A 67 3.55 3.70 0.34
CA ARG A 67 4.69 4.27 -0.39
C ARG A 67 5.90 4.54 0.51
N ARG A 68 5.68 5.12 1.69
CA ARG A 68 6.76 5.36 2.67
C ARG A 68 7.36 4.04 3.15
N GLN A 69 6.53 3.06 3.49
CA GLN A 69 7.01 1.75 3.97
C GLN A 69 7.82 1.03 2.88
N VAL A 70 7.36 1.00 1.64
CA VAL A 70 8.12 0.41 0.51
C VAL A 70 9.50 1.08 0.36
N CYS A 71 9.57 2.41 0.49
CA CYS A 71 10.84 3.14 0.44
C CYS A 71 11.77 2.78 1.61
N LEU A 72 11.23 2.72 2.82
CA LEU A 72 11.99 2.33 4.02
C LEU A 72 12.52 0.89 3.92
N PHE A 73 11.69 -0.06 3.49
CA PHE A 73 12.13 -1.43 3.26
C PHE A 73 13.24 -1.47 2.20
N LEU A 74 13.13 -0.73 1.10
CA LEU A 74 14.18 -0.68 0.09
C LEU A 74 15.49 -0.10 0.63
N LEU A 75 15.45 1.01 1.38
CA LEU A 75 16.63 1.63 1.95
C LEU A 75 17.31 0.75 3.00
N LEU A 76 16.56 0.06 3.84
CA LEU A 76 17.11 -0.88 4.81
C LEU A 76 17.77 -2.08 4.12
N TYR A 77 17.15 -2.64 3.08
CA TYR A 77 17.74 -3.74 2.31
C TYR A 77 19.03 -3.31 1.57
N LEU A 78 19.06 -2.11 0.98
CA LEU A 78 20.26 -1.59 0.32
C LEU A 78 21.35 -1.16 1.30
N GLY A 79 20.97 -0.62 2.48
CA GLY A 79 21.91 -0.30 3.56
C GLY A 79 22.58 -1.55 4.12
N VAL A 80 21.84 -2.66 4.26
CA VAL A 80 22.41 -3.97 4.60
C VAL A 80 23.31 -4.48 3.46
N ALA A 81 22.91 -4.33 2.20
CA ALA A 81 23.74 -4.76 1.06
C ALA A 81 25.08 -4.00 0.97
N HIS A 82 25.13 -2.71 1.34
CA HIS A 82 26.39 -1.95 1.38
C HIS A 82 27.32 -2.38 2.53
N SER A 83 26.77 -2.86 3.66
CA SER A 83 27.58 -3.49 4.72
C SER A 83 28.06 -4.90 4.36
N SER A 84 27.39 -5.61 3.45
CA SER A 84 27.79 -6.95 3.03
C SER A 84 28.95 -6.99 2.03
N VAL A 85 29.29 -5.89 1.34
CA VAL A 85 30.44 -5.85 0.41
C VAL A 85 31.77 -5.56 1.12
N ASN A 86 31.73 -5.06 2.37
CA ASN A 86 32.91 -4.81 3.21
C ASN A 86 33.17 -5.92 4.26
N CYS A 87 32.45 -7.04 4.22
CA CYS A 87 32.73 -8.21 5.07
C CYS A 87 32.98 -9.44 4.19
N LEU A 88 34.07 -9.37 3.42
CA LEU A 88 34.81 -10.58 3.11
C LEU A 88 35.53 -11.02 4.40
N MET A 89 35.26 -12.26 4.82
CA MET A 89 35.94 -13.08 5.85
C MET A 89 35.51 -12.90 7.32
N PRO A 90 35.70 -13.92 8.18
CA PRO A 90 35.22 -15.31 8.08
C PRO A 90 34.60 -15.81 9.41
N LEU A 91 33.89 -16.94 9.35
CA LEU A 91 33.41 -17.80 10.46
C LEU A 91 32.39 -17.20 11.44
#